data_AF-A0A838MVU4-F1
#
_entry.id   AF-A0A838MVU4-F1
#
_cell.length_a   1.000
_cell.length_b   1.000
_cell.length_c   1.000
_cell.angle_alpha   90.00
_cell.angle_beta   90.00
_cell.angle_gamma   90.00
#
_symmetry.space_group_name_H-M   'P 1'
#
loop_
_entity.id
_entity.type
_entity.pdbx_description
1 polymer ?
#
loop_
_entity_poly.entity_id
_entity_poly.type
_entity_poly.pdbx_seq_one_letter_code
_entity_poly.pdbx_strand_id
1 'polypeptide(L)'
;MIRAFAATALFVVSLSISFAVRAQVADRAQVAQEIESLREQIRSKEKLLLAPAREDEAAFAEFLRQPETGLVRLLPREQWDYKLSIRGGGAYYSFTRRAHEYGYGSDIELQQGNLSSGFAGFDYGLLVDLGDVPLEKISLETPGVRVLSEHVPPSAEAEIRAQQRRAGTGATIEGLTYKSHLPAKVNHTYTLRSVQYHGEKGAGRDAIVAFRVVGRDADGSVILLWKMLKQYSAPKHRRDEPGR
;
A
#
# COMPACT_ATOMS: atom_id res chain seq x y z
N MET A 1 -15.12 -87.45 12.46
CA MET A 1 -16.23 -86.48 12.51
C MET A 1 -15.66 -85.07 12.54
N ILE A 2 -16.04 -84.30 11.53
CA ILE A 2 -15.71 -82.91 11.17
C ILE A 2 -15.76 -81.95 12.36
N ARG A 3 -14.71 -81.12 12.59
CA ARG A 3 -14.80 -79.70 13.04
C ARG A 3 -13.44 -78.98 12.84
N ALA A 4 -13.52 -77.67 12.60
CA ALA A 4 -12.45 -76.65 12.63
C ALA A 4 -11.72 -76.29 11.32
N PHE A 5 -12.41 -75.61 10.39
CA PHE A 5 -11.79 -74.65 9.47
C PHE A 5 -12.75 -73.45 9.28
N ALA A 6 -12.78 -72.55 10.26
CA ALA A 6 -13.56 -71.32 10.19
C ALA A 6 -12.99 -70.25 11.12
N ALA A 7 -11.76 -69.78 10.90
CA ALA A 7 -11.24 -68.60 11.62
C ALA A 7 -9.98 -67.97 10.99
N THR A 8 -9.81 -67.96 9.66
CA THR A 8 -8.55 -67.44 9.08
C THR A 8 -8.75 -66.69 7.77
N ALA A 9 -9.80 -65.86 7.68
CA ALA A 9 -10.03 -65.02 6.50
C ALA A 9 -10.53 -63.60 6.83
N LEU A 10 -10.50 -63.16 8.09
CA LEU A 10 -11.03 -61.84 8.50
C LEU A 10 -10.04 -60.95 9.26
N PHE A 11 -8.74 -61.25 9.21
CA PHE A 11 -7.70 -60.44 9.90
C PHE A 11 -6.65 -59.81 8.97
N VAL A 12 -6.70 -60.09 7.66
CA VAL A 12 -5.73 -59.55 6.69
C VAL A 12 -6.25 -58.28 5.99
N VAL A 13 -7.56 -58.05 5.97
CA VAL A 13 -8.14 -56.87 5.28
C VAL A 13 -8.16 -55.60 6.14
N SER A 14 -8.14 -55.70 7.47
CA SER A 14 -8.15 -54.54 8.38
C SER A 14 -6.78 -53.89 8.58
N LEU A 15 -5.68 -54.62 8.34
CA LEU A 15 -4.33 -54.06 8.45
C LEU A 15 -3.94 -53.22 7.23
N SER A 16 -4.40 -53.58 6.02
CA SER A 16 -4.06 -52.88 4.78
C SER A 16 -4.63 -51.47 4.70
N ILE A 17 -5.80 -51.23 5.31
CA ILE A 17 -6.46 -49.92 5.31
C ILE A 17 -5.72 -48.92 6.22
N SER A 18 -5.07 -49.41 7.29
CA SER A 18 -4.38 -48.55 8.26
C SER A 18 -3.04 -48.00 7.74
N PHE A 19 -2.37 -48.71 6.83
CA PHE A 19 -1.13 -48.24 6.19
C PHE A 19 -1.38 -47.19 5.10
N ALA A 20 -2.44 -47.35 4.30
CA ALA A 20 -2.78 -46.40 3.24
C ALA A 20 -3.15 -45.01 3.80
N VAL A 21 -3.88 -44.95 4.92
CA VAL A 21 -4.24 -43.69 5.59
C VAL A 21 -3.01 -42.99 6.19
N ARG A 22 -2.06 -43.73 6.79
CA ARG A 22 -0.82 -43.15 7.32
C ARG A 22 0.14 -42.65 6.24
N ALA A 23 0.26 -43.35 5.11
CA ALA A 23 1.06 -42.91 3.97
C ALA A 23 0.52 -41.61 3.35
N GLN A 24 -0.81 -41.49 3.21
CA GLN A 24 -1.45 -40.28 2.67
C GLN A 24 -1.37 -39.06 3.62
N VAL A 25 -1.30 -39.27 4.94
CA VAL A 25 -1.15 -38.19 5.93
C VAL A 25 0.29 -37.68 6.00
N ALA A 26 1.28 -38.57 5.90
CA ALA A 26 2.70 -38.18 5.82
C ALA A 26 2.97 -37.32 4.56
N ASP A 27 2.33 -37.67 3.45
CA ASP A 27 2.39 -36.94 2.18
C ASP A 27 1.77 -35.53 2.28
N ARG A 28 0.58 -35.37 2.86
CA ARG A 28 -0.05 -34.04 3.03
C ARG A 28 0.72 -33.11 3.98
N ALA A 29 1.29 -33.64 5.05
CA ALA A 29 2.08 -32.84 5.99
C ALA A 29 3.39 -32.35 5.33
N GLN A 30 4.03 -33.22 4.54
CA GLN A 30 5.21 -32.86 3.76
C GLN A 30 4.89 -31.79 2.70
N VAL A 31 3.78 -31.96 1.96
CA VAL A 31 3.30 -30.94 1.00
C VAL A 31 3.02 -29.61 1.69
N ALA A 32 2.42 -29.60 2.88
CA ALA A 32 2.18 -28.37 3.64
C ALA A 32 3.49 -27.67 4.04
N GLN A 33 4.52 -28.43 4.45
CA GLN A 33 5.84 -27.88 4.77
C GLN A 33 6.53 -27.31 3.53
N GLU A 34 6.43 -27.99 2.37
CA GLU A 34 6.96 -27.50 1.11
C GLU A 34 6.29 -26.19 0.67
N ILE A 35 4.96 -26.09 0.79
CA ILE A 35 4.20 -24.87 0.51
C ILE A 35 4.71 -23.71 1.38
N GLU A 36 4.95 -23.93 2.67
CA GLU A 36 5.44 -22.84 3.54
C GLU A 36 6.88 -22.44 3.20
N SER A 37 7.74 -23.39 2.85
CA SER A 37 9.09 -23.10 2.36
C SER A 37 9.07 -22.26 1.08
N LEU A 38 8.23 -22.63 0.12
CA LEU A 38 8.08 -21.87 -1.13
C LEU A 38 7.52 -20.48 -0.89
N ARG A 39 6.56 -20.32 0.04
CA ARG A 39 6.05 -19.01 0.44
C ARG A 39 7.13 -18.11 1.01
N GLU A 40 8.02 -18.65 1.85
CA GLU A 40 9.14 -17.86 2.38
C GLU A 40 10.10 -17.42 1.29
N GLN A 41 10.42 -18.31 0.34
CA GLN A 41 11.24 -17.96 -0.82
C GLN A 41 10.58 -16.88 -1.69
N ILE A 42 9.26 -16.96 -1.89
CA ILE A 42 8.47 -15.95 -2.59
C ILE A 42 8.56 -14.62 -1.84
N ARG A 43 8.26 -14.59 -0.53
CA ARG A 43 8.34 -13.37 0.30
C ARG A 43 9.71 -12.69 0.21
N SER A 44 10.79 -13.46 0.26
CA SER A 44 12.16 -12.95 0.13
C SER A 44 12.40 -12.29 -1.24
N LYS A 45 11.95 -12.93 -2.33
CA LYS A 45 12.06 -12.36 -3.68
C LYS A 45 11.18 -11.13 -3.89
N GLU A 46 9.97 -11.13 -3.33
CA GLU A 46 9.06 -9.97 -3.38
C GLU A 46 9.65 -8.77 -2.65
N LYS A 47 10.29 -8.98 -1.50
CA LYS A 47 10.99 -7.91 -0.78
C LYS A 47 12.10 -7.28 -1.64
N LEU A 48 12.85 -8.10 -2.39
CA LEU A 48 13.87 -7.62 -3.31
C LEU A 48 13.25 -6.87 -4.50
N LEU A 49 12.12 -7.35 -5.02
CA LEU A 49 11.40 -6.68 -6.10
C LEU A 49 10.87 -5.30 -5.68
N LEU A 50 10.40 -5.15 -4.45
CA LEU A 50 9.86 -3.89 -3.91
C LEU A 50 10.94 -2.93 -3.41
N ALA A 51 12.18 -3.38 -3.29
CA ALA A 51 13.28 -2.51 -2.87
C ALA A 51 13.69 -1.58 -4.02
N PRO A 52 14.00 -0.31 -3.74
CA PRO A 52 14.76 0.53 -4.67
C PRO A 52 16.10 -0.11 -5.04
N ALA A 53 16.66 0.28 -6.19
CA ALA A 53 18.00 -0.17 -6.58
C ALA A 53 19.06 0.39 -5.62
N ARG A 54 20.17 -0.33 -5.44
CA ARG A 54 21.26 0.10 -4.55
C ARG A 54 21.94 1.38 -5.05
N GLU A 55 21.94 1.56 -6.37
CA GLU A 55 22.44 2.74 -7.05
C GLU A 55 21.61 3.97 -6.68
N ASP A 56 20.27 3.85 -6.60
CA ASP A 56 19.40 4.94 -6.15
C ASP A 56 19.62 5.24 -4.66
N GLU A 57 19.73 4.21 -3.82
CA GLU A 57 20.03 4.39 -2.39
C GLU A 57 21.36 5.13 -2.19
N ALA A 58 22.40 4.77 -2.96
CA ALA A 58 23.70 5.43 -2.91
C ALA A 58 23.63 6.88 -3.41
N ALA A 59 22.90 7.14 -4.49
CA ALA A 59 22.74 8.47 -5.07
C ALA A 59 22.04 9.46 -4.10
N PHE A 60 21.10 8.96 -3.28
CA PHE A 60 20.36 9.79 -2.32
C PHE A 60 20.79 9.57 -0.85
N ALA A 61 21.93 8.93 -0.61
CA ALA A 61 22.36 8.54 0.73
C ALA A 61 22.45 9.71 1.72
N GLU A 62 22.87 10.90 1.27
CA GLU A 62 22.95 12.09 2.13
C GLU A 62 21.55 12.59 2.53
N PHE A 63 20.61 12.62 1.59
CA PHE A 63 19.22 12.98 1.85
C PHE A 63 18.58 12.00 2.84
N LEU A 64 18.80 10.70 2.63
CA LEU A 64 18.22 9.61 3.43
C LEU A 64 18.73 9.53 4.87
N ARG A 65 19.79 10.28 5.23
CA ARG A 65 20.25 10.44 6.62
C ARG A 65 19.33 11.33 7.44
N GLN A 66 18.50 12.15 6.79
CA GLN A 66 17.56 13.02 7.48
C GLN A 66 16.42 12.19 8.10
N PRO A 67 15.90 12.60 9.27
CA PRO A 67 14.75 11.92 9.87
C PRO A 67 13.53 12.03 8.96
N GLU A 68 12.61 11.07 9.08
CA GLU A 68 11.34 11.07 8.36
C GLU A 68 11.46 11.20 6.83
N THR A 69 12.53 10.60 6.28
CA THR A 69 12.75 10.45 4.85
C THR A 69 12.72 8.99 4.44
N GLY A 70 12.64 8.75 3.14
CA GLY A 70 12.82 7.42 2.58
C GLY A 70 12.87 7.41 1.06
N LEU A 71 13.16 6.22 0.55
CA LEU A 71 13.17 5.88 -0.86
C LEU A 71 12.28 4.66 -1.03
N VAL A 72 11.37 4.68 -2.00
CA VAL A 72 10.42 3.59 -2.21
C VAL A 72 10.17 3.35 -3.69
N ARG A 73 9.96 2.09 -4.06
CA ARG A 73 9.60 1.66 -5.41
C ARG A 73 8.11 1.29 -5.46
N LEU A 74 7.30 2.03 -6.22
CA LEU A 74 5.90 1.69 -6.45
C LEU A 74 5.74 0.92 -7.76
N LEU A 75 5.11 -0.24 -7.70
CA LEU A 75 4.86 -1.08 -8.87
C LEU A 75 3.53 -0.70 -9.56
N PRO A 76 3.40 -0.76 -10.91
CA PRO A 76 2.13 -0.44 -11.57
C PRO A 76 1.07 -1.48 -11.23
N ARG A 77 -0.06 -1.03 -10.67
CA ARG A 77 -1.12 -1.95 -10.23
C ARG A 77 -1.61 -2.87 -11.34
N GLU A 78 -1.85 -2.33 -12.53
CA GLU A 78 -2.31 -3.07 -13.70
C GLU A 78 -1.38 -4.23 -14.11
N GLN A 79 -0.10 -4.16 -13.71
CA GLN A 79 0.89 -5.18 -14.05
C GLN A 79 1.11 -6.18 -12.92
N TRP A 80 0.99 -5.76 -11.66
CA TRP A 80 1.45 -6.54 -10.50
C TRP A 80 0.35 -6.96 -9.52
N ASP A 81 -0.87 -6.41 -9.62
CA ASP A 81 -1.98 -6.85 -8.77
C ASP A 81 -2.23 -8.36 -8.95
N TYR A 82 -2.44 -9.05 -7.84
CA TYR A 82 -2.57 -10.52 -7.75
C TYR A 82 -1.35 -11.36 -8.19
N LYS A 83 -0.21 -10.73 -8.57
CA LYS A 83 1.04 -11.47 -8.87
C LYS A 83 1.97 -11.61 -7.69
N LEU A 84 1.83 -10.73 -6.70
CA LEU A 84 2.58 -10.78 -5.45
C LEU A 84 1.65 -11.22 -4.31
N SER A 85 2.24 -11.77 -3.25
CA SER A 85 1.53 -12.18 -2.03
C SER A 85 0.93 -10.99 -1.28
N ILE A 86 1.51 -9.80 -1.45
CA ILE A 86 0.97 -8.55 -0.90
C ILE A 86 -0.23 -8.05 -1.71
N ARG A 87 -1.32 -7.73 -1.00
CA ARG A 87 -2.53 -7.17 -1.61
C ARG A 87 -2.22 -5.84 -2.31
N GLY A 88 -2.69 -5.70 -3.55
CA GLY A 88 -2.41 -4.52 -4.38
C GLY A 88 -1.05 -4.58 -5.10
N GLY A 89 -0.31 -5.68 -5.00
CA GLY A 89 0.85 -5.95 -5.85
C GLY A 89 2.01 -4.97 -5.71
N GLY A 90 2.18 -4.31 -4.56
CA GLY A 90 3.21 -3.30 -4.35
C GLY A 90 2.89 -1.91 -4.91
N ALA A 91 1.69 -1.72 -5.48
CA ALA A 91 1.29 -0.45 -6.07
C ALA A 91 0.97 0.63 -5.04
N TYR A 92 0.67 0.21 -3.80
CA TYR A 92 0.32 1.10 -2.71
C TYR A 92 1.51 1.34 -1.80
N TYR A 93 1.51 2.46 -1.09
CA TYR A 93 2.46 2.71 -0.01
C TYR A 93 1.88 3.63 1.07
N SER A 94 2.23 3.35 2.32
CA SER A 94 2.01 4.27 3.44
C SER A 94 3.35 4.86 3.88
N PHE A 95 3.47 6.18 3.89
CA PHE A 95 4.68 6.89 4.30
C PHE A 95 4.91 6.78 5.81
N THR A 96 3.83 6.83 6.61
CA THR A 96 3.92 6.68 8.06
C THR A 96 4.29 5.26 8.47
N ARG A 97 3.74 4.23 7.81
CA ARG A 97 4.06 2.82 8.13
C ARG A 97 5.31 2.30 7.42
N ARG A 98 5.72 2.98 6.36
CA ARG A 98 6.80 2.56 5.46
C ARG A 98 6.57 1.15 4.89
N ALA A 99 5.35 0.92 4.38
CA ALA A 99 4.89 -0.40 3.93
C ALA A 99 3.96 -0.32 2.71
N HIS A 100 3.99 -1.36 1.87
CA HIS A 100 3.28 -1.45 0.59
C HIS A 100 1.83 -1.96 0.66
N GLU A 101 1.25 -2.01 1.87
CA GLU A 101 0.04 -2.79 2.10
C GLU A 101 -1.23 -2.03 1.73
N TYR A 102 -2.02 -2.59 0.80
CA TYR A 102 -3.35 -2.09 0.47
C TYR A 102 -4.37 -2.37 1.57
N GLY A 103 -5.23 -1.38 1.86
CA GLY A 103 -6.35 -1.51 2.81
C GLY A 103 -5.99 -1.20 4.26
N TYR A 104 -4.74 -0.80 4.52
CA TYR A 104 -4.24 -0.48 5.86
C TYR A 104 -3.76 0.97 6.00
N GLY A 105 -4.47 1.89 5.34
CA GLY A 105 -4.16 3.31 5.39
C GLY A 105 -2.98 3.68 4.49
N SER A 106 -2.98 3.15 3.28
CA SER A 106 -2.09 3.54 2.20
C SER A 106 -2.34 5.00 1.84
N ASP A 107 -1.26 5.74 1.62
CA ASP A 107 -1.30 7.16 1.29
C ASP A 107 -1.30 7.38 -0.22
N ILE A 108 -0.62 6.52 -0.97
CA ILE A 108 -0.43 6.69 -2.40
C ILE A 108 -0.51 5.35 -3.15
N GLU A 109 -0.95 5.41 -4.41
CA GLU A 109 -1.03 4.31 -5.36
C GLU A 109 -0.41 4.72 -6.70
N LEU A 110 0.25 3.78 -7.38
CA LEU A 110 0.58 3.89 -8.81
C LEU A 110 -0.35 3.00 -9.65
N GLN A 111 -1.15 3.60 -10.52
CA GLN A 111 -2.01 2.88 -11.46
C GLN A 111 -2.13 3.64 -12.78
N GLN A 112 -1.97 2.94 -13.91
CA GLN A 112 -2.12 3.51 -15.27
C GLN A 112 -1.26 4.78 -15.47
N GLY A 113 -0.04 4.78 -14.91
CA GLY A 113 0.88 5.91 -14.95
C GLY A 113 0.49 7.12 -14.09
N ASN A 114 -0.58 7.03 -13.29
CA ASN A 114 -1.01 8.07 -12.35
C ASN A 114 -0.67 7.70 -10.91
N LEU A 115 -0.30 8.72 -10.14
CA LEU A 115 -0.27 8.70 -8.69
C LEU A 115 -1.66 9.04 -8.17
N SER A 116 -2.21 8.25 -7.25
CA SER A 116 -3.56 8.46 -6.69
C SER A 116 -3.58 8.35 -5.17
N SER A 117 -4.58 8.95 -4.52
CA SER A 117 -4.79 8.89 -3.06
C SER A 117 -6.29 8.96 -2.71
N GLY A 118 -6.67 8.41 -1.56
CA GLY A 118 -8.05 8.42 -1.04
C GLY A 118 -8.88 7.24 -1.52
N PHE A 119 -8.57 6.04 -1.00
CA PHE A 119 -9.01 4.77 -1.60
C PHE A 119 -10.32 4.20 -1.04
N ALA A 120 -10.66 4.51 0.21
CA ALA A 120 -11.74 3.83 0.90
C ALA A 120 -12.50 4.76 1.84
N GLY A 121 -13.80 4.45 2.05
CA GLY A 121 -14.62 5.12 3.05
C GLY A 121 -14.66 6.64 2.88
N PHE A 122 -14.20 7.35 3.90
CA PHE A 122 -14.17 8.81 4.00
C PHE A 122 -12.81 9.41 3.64
N ASP A 123 -11.85 8.58 3.25
CA ASP A 123 -10.49 9.02 2.97
C ASP A 123 -10.43 9.86 1.68
N TYR A 124 -9.55 10.84 1.65
CA TYR A 124 -9.24 11.60 0.45
C TYR A 124 -7.78 12.04 0.43
N GLY A 125 -7.25 12.29 -0.76
CA GLY A 125 -5.95 12.90 -0.96
C GLY A 125 -6.02 14.18 -1.76
N LEU A 126 -5.11 15.10 -1.46
CA LEU A 126 -4.86 16.30 -2.26
C LEU A 126 -3.39 16.27 -2.70
N LEU A 127 -3.19 15.97 -3.98
CA LEU A 127 -1.90 16.00 -4.68
C LEU A 127 -1.75 17.31 -5.45
N VAL A 128 -0.53 17.84 -5.45
CA VAL A 128 -0.11 18.96 -6.30
C VAL A 128 1.25 18.64 -6.93
N ASP A 129 1.39 18.91 -8.23
CA ASP A 129 2.66 18.85 -8.98
C ASP A 129 3.34 20.22 -8.86
N LEU A 130 4.50 20.27 -8.20
CA LEU A 130 5.30 21.49 -8.02
C LEU A 130 6.33 21.67 -9.16
N GLY A 131 6.35 20.75 -10.13
CA GLY A 131 7.29 20.75 -11.24
C GLY A 131 8.68 20.25 -10.85
N ASP A 132 9.68 20.64 -11.64
CA ASP A 132 11.07 20.27 -11.42
C ASP A 132 11.72 21.16 -10.36
N VAL A 133 11.44 20.87 -9.09
CA VAL A 133 12.01 21.56 -7.93
C VAL A 133 12.71 20.53 -7.03
N PRO A 134 13.93 20.79 -6.54
CA PRO A 134 14.61 19.89 -5.59
C PRO A 134 13.79 19.64 -4.32
N LEU A 135 13.71 18.38 -3.88
CA LEU A 135 12.89 17.98 -2.74
C LEU A 135 13.35 18.61 -1.43
N GLU A 136 14.65 18.89 -1.30
CA GLU A 136 15.30 19.55 -0.18
C GLU A 136 14.69 20.93 0.11
N LYS A 137 14.30 21.65 -0.95
CA LYS A 137 13.76 23.02 -0.85
C LYS A 137 12.30 23.07 -0.42
N ILE A 138 11.59 21.94 -0.43
CA ILE A 138 10.17 21.90 -0.10
C ILE A 138 9.98 21.97 1.42
N SER A 139 9.07 22.84 1.85
CA SER A 139 8.69 23.04 3.25
C SER A 139 7.20 23.36 3.36
N LEU A 140 6.67 23.47 4.58
CA LEU A 140 5.27 23.89 4.80
C LEU A 140 4.97 25.30 4.25
N GLU A 141 5.98 26.15 4.13
CA GLU A 141 5.85 27.52 3.61
C GLU A 141 5.92 27.60 2.08
N THR A 142 6.25 26.50 1.41
CA THR A 142 6.23 26.45 -0.06
C THR A 142 4.81 26.76 -0.55
N PRO A 143 4.58 27.67 -1.51
CA PRO A 143 3.23 28.12 -1.87
C PRO A 143 2.22 26.99 -2.12
N GLY A 144 2.62 25.96 -2.88
CA GLY A 144 1.77 24.80 -3.14
C GLY A 144 1.47 23.92 -1.92
N VAL A 145 2.37 23.91 -0.93
CA VAL A 145 2.25 23.14 0.31
C VAL A 145 1.43 23.90 1.35
N ARG A 146 1.53 25.23 1.39
CA ARG A 146 0.83 26.07 2.36
C ARG A 146 -0.69 25.84 2.30
N VAL A 147 -1.25 25.81 1.09
CA VAL A 147 -2.68 25.48 0.85
C VAL A 147 -3.05 24.13 1.47
N LEU A 148 -2.19 23.12 1.32
CA LEU A 148 -2.41 21.81 1.95
C LEU A 148 -2.30 21.89 3.46
N SER A 149 -1.40 22.70 4.01
CA SER A 149 -1.18 22.82 5.45
C SER A 149 -2.30 23.54 6.20
N GLU A 150 -2.93 24.52 5.54
CA GLU A 150 -4.02 25.35 6.04
C GLU A 150 -5.40 24.70 5.86
N HIS A 151 -5.51 23.71 4.96
CA HIS A 151 -6.74 22.96 4.76
C HIS A 151 -7.24 22.35 6.09
N VAL A 152 -8.52 22.49 6.38
CA VAL A 152 -9.14 21.89 7.56
C VAL A 152 -10.01 20.73 7.09
N PRO A 153 -9.67 19.47 7.47
CA PRO A 153 -10.50 18.34 7.11
C PRO A 153 -11.93 18.49 7.65
N PRO A 154 -12.97 18.39 6.79
CA PRO A 154 -14.36 18.49 7.24
C PRO A 154 -14.71 17.32 8.17
N SER A 155 -15.73 17.50 9.01
CA SER A 155 -16.16 16.45 9.95
C SER A 155 -17.56 15.89 9.66
N ALA A 156 -18.44 16.66 8.99
CA ALA A 156 -19.74 16.17 8.58
C ALA A 156 -19.61 15.27 7.35
N GLU A 157 -20.35 14.15 7.31
CA GLU A 157 -20.31 13.20 6.19
C GLU A 157 -20.59 13.89 4.84
N ALA A 158 -21.65 14.69 4.75
CA ALA A 158 -21.96 15.44 3.52
C ALA A 158 -20.79 16.31 3.00
N GLU A 159 -20.07 16.97 3.92
CA GLU A 159 -18.91 17.81 3.59
C GLU A 159 -17.69 16.98 3.18
N ILE A 160 -17.46 15.83 3.84
CA ILE A 160 -16.40 14.89 3.46
C ILE A 160 -16.66 14.37 2.04
N ARG A 161 -17.90 14.00 1.71
CA ARG A 161 -18.27 13.56 0.36
C ARG A 161 -18.10 14.68 -0.67
N ALA A 162 -18.44 15.92 -0.32
CA ALA A 162 -18.19 17.07 -1.17
C ALA A 162 -16.68 17.28 -1.41
N GLN A 163 -15.86 17.10 -0.37
CA GLN A 163 -14.41 17.17 -0.48
C GLN A 163 -13.83 16.06 -1.37
N GLN A 164 -14.27 14.81 -1.22
CA GLN A 164 -13.87 13.71 -2.10
C GLN A 164 -14.16 14.00 -3.58
N ARG A 165 -15.36 14.53 -3.89
CA ARG A 165 -15.72 14.93 -5.27
C ARG A 165 -14.86 16.07 -5.79
N ARG A 166 -14.58 17.08 -4.96
CA ARG A 166 -13.67 18.19 -5.32
C ARG A 166 -12.25 17.70 -5.56
N ALA A 167 -11.74 16.79 -4.74
CA ALA A 167 -10.44 16.17 -4.95
C ALA A 167 -10.39 15.38 -6.28
N GLY A 168 -11.44 14.61 -6.60
CA GLY A 168 -11.50 13.86 -7.86
C GLY A 168 -11.52 14.76 -9.11
N THR A 169 -12.38 15.78 -9.11
CA THR A 169 -12.52 16.72 -10.24
C THR A 169 -11.32 17.66 -10.36
N GLY A 170 -10.82 18.13 -9.23
CA GLY A 170 -9.72 19.06 -9.09
C GLY A 170 -10.17 20.49 -8.81
N ALA A 171 -9.33 21.20 -8.05
CA ALA A 171 -9.48 22.62 -7.77
C ALA A 171 -8.20 23.37 -8.11
N THR A 172 -8.33 24.53 -8.76
CA THR A 172 -7.19 25.43 -8.98
C THR A 172 -7.18 26.48 -7.87
N ILE A 173 -6.08 26.56 -7.13
CA ILE A 173 -5.86 27.54 -6.06
C ILE A 173 -4.47 28.14 -6.31
N GLU A 174 -4.38 29.47 -6.37
CA GLU A 174 -3.12 30.18 -6.63
C GLU A 174 -2.37 29.69 -7.89
N GLY A 175 -3.11 29.28 -8.93
CA GLY A 175 -2.56 28.78 -10.19
C GLY A 175 -2.06 27.32 -10.14
N LEU A 176 -2.15 26.65 -8.99
CA LEU A 176 -1.81 25.25 -8.82
C LEU A 176 -3.08 24.38 -8.78
N THR A 177 -3.01 23.22 -9.41
CA THR A 177 -4.12 22.26 -9.46
C THR A 177 -3.95 21.18 -8.39
N TYR A 178 -4.96 21.06 -7.53
CA TYR A 178 -5.04 20.07 -6.45
C TYR A 178 -6.03 18.97 -6.82
N LYS A 179 -5.59 17.71 -6.87
CA LYS A 179 -6.40 16.56 -7.27
C LYS A 179 -6.12 15.32 -6.43
N SER A 180 -7.03 14.34 -6.44
CA SER A 180 -6.78 13.03 -5.85
C SER A 180 -5.87 12.15 -6.72
N HIS A 181 -5.63 12.54 -7.97
CA HIS A 181 -4.77 11.83 -8.90
C HIS A 181 -4.03 12.78 -9.85
N LEU A 182 -2.76 12.49 -10.14
CA LEU A 182 -1.91 13.22 -11.08
C LEU A 182 -0.98 12.25 -11.85
N PRO A 183 -0.57 12.57 -13.08
CA PRO A 183 0.42 11.78 -13.81
C PRO A 183 1.75 11.70 -13.05
N ALA A 184 2.35 10.51 -13.00
CA ALA A 184 3.67 10.29 -12.41
C ALA A 184 4.78 10.71 -13.39
N LYS A 185 5.36 11.90 -13.24
CA LYS A 185 6.40 12.43 -14.13
C LYS A 185 7.76 12.33 -13.45
N VAL A 186 8.73 11.72 -14.13
CA VAL A 186 10.12 11.68 -13.65
C VAL A 186 10.66 13.11 -13.56
N ASN A 187 11.46 13.38 -12.53
CA ASN A 187 12.01 14.69 -12.18
C ASN A 187 10.98 15.72 -11.72
N HIS A 188 9.75 15.30 -11.41
CA HIS A 188 8.77 16.18 -10.78
C HIS A 188 8.69 15.92 -9.27
N THR A 189 8.51 17.01 -8.53
CA THR A 189 8.27 17.01 -7.10
C THR A 189 6.81 17.30 -6.84
N TYR A 190 6.21 16.50 -5.98
CA TYR A 190 4.82 16.55 -5.62
C TYR A 190 4.70 16.79 -4.12
N THR A 191 3.55 17.29 -3.71
CA THR A 191 3.12 17.21 -2.32
C THR A 191 1.76 16.56 -2.25
N LEU A 192 1.61 15.66 -1.28
CA LEU A 192 0.38 14.97 -0.94
C LEU A 192 -0.02 15.37 0.48
N ARG A 193 -1.29 15.79 0.67
CA ARG A 193 -1.96 15.59 1.95
C ARG A 193 -2.86 14.38 1.87
N SER A 194 -2.53 13.34 2.64
CA SER A 194 -3.32 12.11 2.77
C SER A 194 -4.17 12.22 4.02
N VAL A 195 -5.48 12.25 3.86
CA VAL A 195 -6.44 12.34 4.97
C VAL A 195 -7.24 11.05 5.03
N GLN A 196 -7.06 10.33 6.14
CA GLN A 196 -7.71 9.06 6.43
C GLN A 196 -8.56 9.19 7.68
N TYR A 197 -9.86 9.03 7.52
CA TYR A 197 -10.79 9.10 8.64
C TYR A 197 -10.85 7.74 9.32
N HIS A 198 -11.03 7.75 10.63
CA HIS A 198 -11.30 6.51 11.37
C HIS A 198 -12.50 5.76 10.79
N GLY A 199 -12.38 4.44 10.68
CA GLY A 199 -13.48 3.51 10.89
C GLY A 199 -13.31 2.81 12.25
N GLU A 200 -14.34 2.14 12.76
CA GLU A 200 -14.39 1.48 14.09
C GLU A 200 -13.23 0.50 14.41
N LYS A 201 -12.41 0.13 13.42
CA LYS A 201 -11.35 -0.90 13.55
C LYS A 201 -9.93 -0.42 13.23
N GLY A 202 -9.67 0.88 13.06
CA GLY A 202 -8.33 1.37 12.69
C GLY A 202 -8.02 2.78 13.16
N ALA A 203 -6.72 3.08 13.31
CA ALA A 203 -6.23 4.43 13.56
C ALA A 203 -6.27 5.24 12.25
N GLY A 204 -7.12 6.27 12.19
CA GLY A 204 -7.09 7.25 11.10
C GLY A 204 -5.75 8.00 11.07
N ARG A 205 -5.50 8.76 10.01
CA ARG A 205 -4.24 9.48 9.78
C ARG A 205 -4.47 10.76 9.02
N ASP A 206 -3.60 11.73 9.22
CA ASP A 206 -3.55 12.93 8.40
C ASP A 206 -2.08 13.36 8.30
N ALA A 207 -1.55 13.37 7.09
CA ALA A 207 -0.13 13.61 6.87
C ALA A 207 0.09 14.41 5.59
N ILE A 208 1.09 15.29 5.63
CA ILE A 208 1.62 16.01 4.47
C ILE A 208 3.01 15.45 4.17
N VAL A 209 3.17 14.95 2.96
CA VAL A 209 4.41 14.36 2.45
C VAL A 209 4.80 15.08 1.17
N ALA A 210 6.07 15.47 1.07
CA ALA A 210 6.65 15.86 -0.20
C ALA A 210 7.45 14.69 -0.76
N PHE A 211 7.35 14.46 -2.06
CA PHE A 211 8.10 13.40 -2.72
C PHE A 211 8.45 13.77 -4.14
N ARG A 212 9.55 13.22 -4.64
CA ARG A 212 10.02 13.39 -6.02
C ARG A 212 10.07 12.05 -6.70
N VAL A 213 9.56 11.98 -7.92
CA VAL A 213 9.75 10.81 -8.79
C VAL A 213 11.16 10.89 -9.37
N VAL A 214 12.08 10.12 -8.81
CA VAL A 214 13.51 10.19 -9.18
C VAL A 214 13.88 9.23 -10.31
N GLY A 215 13.03 8.24 -10.58
CA GLY A 215 13.27 7.26 -11.63
C GLY A 215 12.00 6.54 -12.05
N ARG A 216 12.08 5.88 -13.21
CA ARG A 216 11.10 4.93 -13.69
C ARG A 216 11.83 3.75 -14.32
N ASP A 217 11.52 2.55 -13.86
CA ASP A 217 12.14 1.33 -14.36
C ASP A 217 11.45 0.81 -15.62
N ALA A 218 12.09 -0.14 -16.29
CA ALA A 218 11.59 -0.75 -17.53
C ALA A 218 10.26 -1.50 -17.35
N ASP A 219 9.95 -1.96 -16.14
CA ASP A 219 8.67 -2.59 -15.79
C ASP A 219 7.58 -1.57 -15.41
N GLY A 220 7.83 -0.28 -15.65
CA GLY A 220 6.90 0.80 -15.38
C GLY A 220 6.86 1.28 -13.92
N SER A 221 7.55 0.61 -12.99
CA SER A 221 7.60 1.06 -11.60
C SER A 221 8.25 2.43 -11.46
N VAL A 222 7.83 3.21 -10.47
CA VAL A 222 8.44 4.51 -10.17
C VAL A 222 9.17 4.49 -8.85
N ILE A 223 10.29 5.21 -8.80
CA ILE A 223 11.06 5.40 -7.57
C ILE A 223 10.71 6.77 -6.98
N LEU A 224 10.24 6.78 -5.74
CA LEU A 224 9.89 7.98 -5.00
C LEU A 224 10.92 8.23 -3.89
N LEU A 225 11.63 9.35 -3.99
CA LEU A 225 12.34 9.92 -2.85
C LEU A 225 11.35 10.79 -2.07
N TRP A 226 11.23 10.63 -0.76
CA TRP A 226 10.18 11.33 0.00
C TRP A 226 10.68 11.83 1.34
N LYS A 227 9.99 12.86 1.86
CA LYS A 227 10.10 13.34 3.23
C LYS A 227 8.73 13.70 3.80
N MET A 228 8.51 13.33 5.05
CA MET A 228 7.35 13.80 5.81
C MET A 228 7.54 15.27 6.14
N LEU A 229 6.55 16.10 5.83
CA LEU A 229 6.55 17.52 6.22
C LEU A 229 5.80 17.73 7.53
N LYS A 230 4.67 17.02 7.72
CA LYS A 230 3.85 17.14 8.93
C LYS A 230 2.92 15.95 9.11
N GLN A 231 2.71 15.54 10.35
CA GLN A 231 1.65 14.61 10.74
C GLN A 231 0.69 15.33 11.69
N TYR A 232 -0.60 15.15 11.48
CA TYR A 232 -1.68 15.69 12.28
C TYR A 232 -2.39 14.55 13.02
N SER A 233 -3.15 14.91 14.06
CA SER A 233 -4.11 13.97 14.63
C SER A 233 -5.17 13.62 13.60
N ALA A 234 -5.59 12.35 13.58
CA ALA A 234 -6.61 11.87 12.67
C ALA A 234 -7.93 12.68 12.82
N PRO A 235 -8.55 13.11 11.71
CA PRO A 235 -9.83 13.78 11.78
C PRO A 235 -10.92 12.79 12.19
N LYS A 236 -11.94 13.32 12.89
CA LYS A 236 -13.15 12.57 13.25
C LYS A 236 -14.23 12.87 12.22
N HIS A 237 -14.96 11.84 11.82
CA HIS A 237 -16.18 12.01 11.05
C HIS A 237 -17.39 11.86 11.97
N ARG A 238 -18.49 12.57 11.65
CA ARG A 238 -19.82 12.34 12.20
C ARG A 238 -20.72 11.92 11.06
N ARG A 239 -21.46 10.82 11.26
CA ARG A 239 -22.52 10.43 10.33
C ARG A 239 -23.67 11.41 10.48
N ASP A 240 -24.31 11.72 9.36
CA ASP A 240 -25.57 12.44 9.39
C ASP A 240 -26.60 11.54 10.10
N GLU A 241 -27.36 12.09 11.05
CA GLU A 241 -28.45 11.32 11.66
C GLU A 241 -29.45 10.94 10.56
N PRO A 242 -29.89 9.67 10.47
CA PRO A 242 -30.96 9.33 9.56
C PRO A 242 -32.16 10.20 9.92
N GLY A 243 -32.56 11.06 8.99
CA GLY A 243 -33.61 12.06 9.20
C GLY A 243 -34.84 11.44 9.86
N ARG A 244 -35.28 12.07 10.94
CA ARG A 244 -36.66 11.95 11.42
C ARG A 244 -37.60 12.69 10.50
#